data_AF-A0A2J4G8T0-F1
#
_entry.id   AF-A0A2J4G8T0-F1
#
_cell.length_a   1.000
_cell.length_b   1.000
_cell.length_c   1.000
_cell.angle_alpha   90.00
_cell.angle_beta   90.00
_cell.angle_gamma   90.00
#
_symmetry.space_group_name_H-M   'P 1'
#
loop_
_entity.id
_entity.type
_entity.pdbx_description
1 polymer ?
#
loop_
_entity_poly.entity_id
_entity_poly.type
_entity_poly.pdbx_seq_one_letter_code
_entity_poly.pdbx_strand_id
1 'polypeptide(L)'
;MRSQRTRQTASNDALLATYNLFDKTSRALIASLELLQRDLTNYAVAAISLLLISALRLSIRNLRLSLRNADCDRSLAERVTYGYIARYVDLTSHIKDARSDARARRPQMVFALLDDGLRDIERELADFNEEIDYIIEKKIKENQQ
;
A
#
# COMPACT_ATOMS: atom_id res chain seq x y z
N MET A 1 13.02 -19.21 -26.89
CA MET A 1 12.43 -19.86 -25.69
C MET A 1 13.17 -19.56 -24.38
N ARG A 2 14.52 -19.66 -24.27
CA ARG A 2 15.23 -19.33 -23.00
C ARG A 2 15.08 -17.87 -22.53
N SER A 3 14.96 -16.89 -23.44
CA SER A 3 14.88 -15.46 -23.05
C SER A 3 13.51 -15.01 -22.55
N GLN A 4 12.41 -15.68 -22.93
CA GLN A 4 11.08 -15.40 -22.41
C GLN A 4 10.94 -15.91 -20.98
N ARG A 5 11.43 -17.12 -20.71
CA ARG A 5 11.37 -17.73 -19.39
C ARG A 5 12.13 -16.91 -18.35
N THR A 6 13.32 -16.39 -18.69
CA THR A 6 14.10 -15.52 -17.79
C THR A 6 13.49 -14.15 -17.57
N ARG A 7 12.81 -13.57 -18.58
CA ARG A 7 12.06 -12.31 -18.42
C ARG A 7 10.87 -12.47 -17.49
N GLN A 8 10.14 -13.57 -17.63
CA GLN A 8 8.98 -13.90 -16.78
C GLN A 8 9.39 -14.13 -15.32
N THR A 9 10.50 -14.85 -15.06
CA THR A 9 11.01 -15.03 -13.70
C THR A 9 11.39 -13.70 -13.06
N ALA A 10 12.11 -12.83 -13.77
CA ALA A 10 12.46 -11.51 -13.27
C ALA A 10 11.22 -10.63 -13.00
N SER A 11 10.19 -10.73 -13.83
CA SER A 11 8.91 -10.04 -13.63
C SER A 11 8.16 -10.55 -12.40
N ASN A 12 8.13 -11.87 -12.18
CA ASN A 12 7.54 -12.48 -10.99
C ASN A 12 8.24 -12.01 -9.71
N ASP A 13 9.58 -12.03 -9.70
CA ASP A 13 10.37 -11.62 -8.55
C ASP A 13 10.18 -10.13 -8.23
N ALA A 14 10.14 -9.27 -9.25
CA ALA A 14 9.87 -7.84 -9.08
C ALA A 14 8.48 -7.57 -8.51
N LEU A 15 7.45 -8.27 -9.01
CA LEU A 15 6.09 -8.14 -8.50
C LEU A 15 6.00 -8.59 -7.03
N LEU A 16 6.60 -9.73 -6.69
CA LEU A 16 6.65 -10.20 -5.31
C LEU A 16 7.42 -9.25 -4.39
N ALA A 17 8.56 -8.73 -4.83
CA ALA A 17 9.37 -7.81 -4.04
C ALA A 17 8.60 -6.52 -3.73
N THR A 18 7.94 -5.95 -4.73
CA THR A 18 7.14 -4.72 -4.55
C THR A 18 5.91 -4.94 -3.67
N TYR A 19 5.23 -6.09 -3.82
CA TYR A 19 4.13 -6.47 -2.92
C TYR A 19 4.59 -6.67 -1.48
N ASN A 20 5.70 -7.41 -1.27
CA ASN A 20 6.23 -7.66 0.07
C ASN A 20 6.68 -6.36 0.75
N LEU A 21 7.23 -5.40 0.01
CA LEU A 21 7.55 -4.08 0.53
C LEU A 21 6.28 -3.35 0.97
N PHE A 22 5.25 -3.33 0.12
CA PHE A 22 3.95 -2.75 0.46
C PHE A 22 3.34 -3.38 1.71
N ASP A 23 3.30 -4.71 1.81
CA ASP A 23 2.71 -5.40 2.97
C ASP A 23 3.46 -5.08 4.27
N LYS A 24 4.81 -5.13 4.24
CA LYS A 24 5.63 -4.82 5.42
C LYS A 24 5.48 -3.37 5.86
N THR A 25 5.52 -2.43 4.91
CA THR A 25 5.35 -1.01 5.23
C THR A 25 3.95 -0.71 5.75
N SER A 26 2.92 -1.34 5.20
CA SER A 26 1.54 -1.19 5.68
C SER A 26 1.38 -1.70 7.12
N ARG A 27 1.92 -2.89 7.43
CA ARG A 27 1.91 -3.44 8.80
C ARG A 27 2.68 -2.57 9.78
N ALA A 28 3.83 -2.04 9.36
CA ALA A 28 4.62 -1.13 10.19
C ALA A 28 3.87 0.17 10.47
N LEU A 29 3.18 0.74 9.46
CA LEU A 29 2.35 1.92 9.64
C LEU A 29 1.22 1.64 10.63
N ILE A 30 0.47 0.54 10.44
CA ILE A 30 -0.61 0.12 11.37
C ILE A 30 -0.08 0.04 12.81
N ALA A 31 1.01 -0.70 13.03
CA ALA A 31 1.61 -0.82 14.36
C ALA A 31 2.03 0.53 14.96
N SER A 32 2.54 1.46 14.13
CA SER A 32 2.88 2.81 14.59
C SER A 32 1.64 3.63 14.97
N LEU A 33 0.54 3.49 14.22
CA LEU A 33 -0.71 4.18 14.51
C LEU A 33 -1.35 3.64 15.79
N GLU A 34 -1.41 2.32 15.95
CA GLU A 34 -1.90 1.69 17.19
C GLU A 34 -1.08 2.13 18.41
N LEU A 35 0.24 2.24 18.27
CA LEU A 35 1.11 2.72 19.33
C LEU A 35 0.85 4.20 19.66
N LEU A 36 0.65 5.03 18.63
CA LEU A 36 0.31 6.43 18.80
C LEU A 36 -1.06 6.62 19.47
N GLN A 37 -2.04 5.75 19.18
CA GLN A 37 -3.35 5.78 19.83
C GLN A 37 -3.27 5.49 21.33
N ARG A 38 -2.32 4.64 21.76
CA ARG A 38 -2.09 4.33 23.17
C ARG A 38 -1.42 5.48 23.92
N ASP A 39 -0.51 6.19 23.25
CA ASP A 39 0.16 7.37 23.79
C ASP A 39 0.19 8.48 22.74
N LEU A 40 -0.89 9.25 22.76
CA LEU A 40 -1.11 10.38 21.85
C LEU A 40 -0.22 11.60 22.17
N THR A 41 0.73 11.49 23.11
CA THR A 41 1.78 12.49 23.34
C THR A 41 3.13 12.04 22.80
N ASN A 42 3.20 10.85 22.21
CA ASN A 42 4.43 10.29 21.68
C ASN A 42 4.79 10.87 20.31
N TYR A 43 5.39 12.06 20.32
CA TYR A 43 5.83 12.78 19.11
C TYR A 43 6.82 11.97 18.25
N ALA A 44 7.64 11.11 18.88
CA ALA A 44 8.56 10.24 18.16
C ALA A 44 7.81 9.21 17.31
N VAL A 45 6.75 8.62 17.86
CA VAL A 45 5.90 7.68 17.10
C VAL A 45 5.15 8.41 15.99
N ALA A 46 4.63 9.62 16.25
CA ALA A 46 4.00 10.43 15.20
C ALA A 46 4.96 10.76 14.04
N ALA A 47 6.23 11.09 14.35
CA ALA A 47 7.26 11.31 13.33
C ALA A 47 7.59 10.02 12.55
N ILE A 48 7.67 8.87 13.22
CA ILE A 48 7.85 7.57 12.57
C ILE A 48 6.67 7.26 11.65
N SER A 49 5.44 7.52 12.07
CA SER A 49 4.24 7.34 11.22
C SER A 49 4.31 8.21 9.96
N LEU A 50 4.79 9.44 10.04
CA LEU A 50 5.00 10.31 8.87
C LEU A 50 6.05 9.76 7.89
N LEU A 51 7.13 9.18 8.40
CA LEU A 51 8.13 8.49 7.56
C LEU A 51 7.54 7.23 6.90
N LEU A 52 6.75 6.46 7.65
CA LEU A 52 6.09 5.26 7.14
C LEU A 52 5.01 5.59 6.10
N ILE A 53 4.28 6.70 6.27
CA ILE A 53 3.38 7.25 5.25
C ILE A 53 4.17 7.51 3.96
N SER A 54 5.32 8.19 4.04
CA SER A 54 6.14 8.48 2.87
C SER A 54 6.65 7.19 2.18
N ALA A 55 7.12 6.23 2.97
CA ALA A 55 7.54 4.92 2.46
C ALA A 55 6.38 4.14 1.83
N LEU A 56 5.18 4.26 2.38
CA LEU A 56 3.99 3.59 1.86
C LEU A 56 3.55 4.17 0.51
N ARG A 57 3.59 5.49 0.33
CA ARG A 57 3.32 6.13 -0.99
C ARG A 57 4.22 5.54 -2.07
N LEU A 58 5.52 5.42 -1.76
CA LEU A 58 6.49 4.85 -2.68
C LEU A 58 6.19 3.37 -2.98
N SER A 59 5.86 2.58 -1.97
CA SER A 59 5.56 1.16 -2.15
C SER A 59 4.27 0.93 -2.95
N ILE A 60 3.22 1.75 -2.73
CA ILE A 60 1.99 1.76 -3.55
C ILE A 60 2.33 2.02 -5.01
N ARG A 61 3.11 3.07 -5.30
CA ARG A 61 3.51 3.42 -6.68
C ARG A 61 4.30 2.30 -7.34
N ASN A 62 5.26 1.71 -6.63
CA ASN A 62 6.08 0.62 -7.15
C ASN A 62 5.23 -0.62 -7.42
N LEU A 63 4.34 -0.99 -6.50
CA LEU A 63 3.43 -2.11 -6.68
C LEU A 63 2.48 -1.89 -7.85
N ARG A 64 1.91 -0.69 -7.98
CA ARG A 64 1.05 -0.30 -9.12
C ARG A 64 1.78 -0.45 -10.45
N LEU A 65 3.01 0.07 -10.55
CA LEU A 65 3.82 -0.05 -11.76
C LEU A 65 4.18 -1.52 -12.07
N SER A 66 4.56 -2.29 -11.06
CA SER A 66 4.80 -3.72 -11.23
C SER A 66 3.56 -4.44 -11.72
N LEU A 67 2.39 -4.25 -11.12
CA LEU A 67 1.15 -4.92 -11.54
C LEU A 67 0.74 -4.54 -12.98
N ARG A 68 0.87 -3.27 -13.36
CA ARG A 68 0.59 -2.81 -14.73
C ARG A 68 1.51 -3.46 -15.77
N ASN A 69 2.81 -3.52 -15.47
CA ASN A 69 3.85 -3.89 -16.43
C ASN A 69 4.25 -5.36 -16.35
N ALA A 70 3.76 -6.10 -15.36
CA ALA A 70 4.23 -7.46 -15.14
C ALA A 70 3.80 -8.40 -16.26
N ASP A 71 4.79 -9.00 -16.89
CA ASP A 71 4.69 -10.21 -17.70
C ASP A 71 4.89 -11.40 -16.75
N CYS A 72 3.91 -11.59 -15.86
CA CYS A 72 3.96 -12.52 -14.73
C CYS A 72 2.89 -13.60 -14.85
N ASP A 73 3.08 -14.67 -14.07
CA ASP A 73 2.09 -15.74 -13.99
C ASP A 73 0.76 -15.21 -13.44
N ARG A 74 -0.34 -15.59 -14.10
CA ARG A 74 -1.69 -15.17 -13.71
C ARG A 74 -2.00 -15.47 -12.24
N SER A 75 -1.67 -16.66 -11.76
CA SER A 75 -1.88 -17.06 -10.38
C SER A 75 -1.13 -16.18 -9.38
N LEU A 76 0.05 -15.68 -9.77
CA LEU A 76 0.81 -14.74 -8.97
C LEU A 76 0.17 -13.36 -8.95
N ALA A 77 -0.23 -12.84 -10.11
CA ALA A 77 -0.94 -11.56 -10.21
C ALA A 77 -2.24 -11.57 -9.38
N GLU A 78 -3.03 -12.63 -9.48
CA GLU A 78 -4.25 -12.82 -8.69
C GLU A 78 -3.94 -12.83 -7.19
N ARG A 79 -2.94 -13.62 -6.75
CA ARG A 79 -2.55 -13.69 -5.33
C ARG A 79 -2.08 -12.33 -4.80
N VAL A 80 -1.26 -11.61 -5.56
CA VAL A 80 -0.77 -10.27 -5.18
C VAL A 80 -1.93 -9.29 -5.10
N THR A 81 -2.88 -9.36 -6.03
CA THR A 81 -4.04 -8.47 -6.05
C THR A 81 -4.97 -8.73 -4.87
N TYR A 82 -5.34 -9.98 -4.60
CA TYR A 82 -6.14 -10.32 -3.41
C TYR A 82 -5.42 -9.96 -2.10
N GLY A 83 -4.09 -10.18 -2.05
CA GLY A 83 -3.27 -9.75 -0.94
C GLY A 83 -3.29 -8.23 -0.72
N TYR A 84 -3.21 -7.47 -1.82
CA TYR A 84 -3.36 -6.02 -1.78
C TYR A 84 -4.73 -5.61 -1.26
N ILE A 85 -5.82 -6.19 -1.77
CA ILE A 85 -7.19 -5.84 -1.37
C ILE A 85 -7.39 -6.09 0.13
N ALA A 86 -6.94 -7.24 0.63
CA ALA A 86 -7.01 -7.55 2.06
C ALA A 86 -6.26 -6.51 2.91
N ARG A 87 -5.07 -6.08 2.47
CA ARG A 87 -4.30 -5.06 3.18
C ARG A 87 -4.90 -3.66 3.04
N TYR A 88 -5.49 -3.32 1.89
CA TYR A 88 -6.20 -2.07 1.66
C TYR A 88 -7.35 -1.90 2.65
N VAL A 89 -8.19 -2.92 2.82
CA VAL A 89 -9.32 -2.90 3.76
C VAL A 89 -8.82 -2.69 5.19
N ASP A 90 -7.82 -3.48 5.59
CA ASP A 90 -7.22 -3.39 6.93
C ASP A 90 -6.61 -2.01 7.20
N LEU A 91 -5.80 -1.52 6.28
CA LEU A 91 -5.11 -0.24 6.40
C LEU A 91 -6.07 0.95 6.40
N THR A 92 -7.09 0.95 5.54
CA THR A 92 -8.08 2.04 5.49
C THR A 92 -8.91 2.14 6.76
N SER A 93 -9.18 1.02 7.44
CA SER A 93 -9.83 1.05 8.76
C SER A 93 -8.97 1.79 9.79
N HIS A 94 -7.70 1.39 9.94
CA HIS A 94 -6.79 2.01 10.90
C HIS A 94 -6.50 3.48 10.59
N ILE A 95 -6.43 3.85 9.31
CA ILE A 95 -6.27 5.25 8.89
C ILE A 95 -7.47 6.09 9.35
N LYS A 96 -8.70 5.61 9.16
CA LYS A 96 -9.90 6.35 9.57
C LYS A 96 -9.92 6.61 11.07
N ASP A 97 -9.59 5.60 11.87
CA ASP A 97 -9.51 5.72 13.32
C ASP A 97 -8.43 6.73 13.74
N ALA A 98 -7.21 6.58 13.20
CA ALA A 98 -6.09 7.48 13.51
C ALA A 98 -6.34 8.94 13.10
N ARG A 99 -7.08 9.17 12.01
CA ARG A 99 -7.46 10.52 11.56
C ARG A 99 -8.44 11.19 12.52
N SER A 100 -9.38 10.44 13.09
CA SER A 100 -10.29 10.96 14.12
C SER A 100 -9.48 11.50 15.31
N ASP A 101 -8.51 10.71 15.77
CA ASP A 101 -7.64 11.05 16.90
C ASP A 101 -6.71 12.25 16.58
N ALA A 102 -6.11 12.26 15.39
CA ALA A 102 -5.23 13.34 14.95
C ALA A 102 -5.98 14.68 14.83
N ARG A 103 -7.22 14.68 14.32
CA ARG A 103 -8.04 15.89 14.21
C ARG A 103 -8.41 16.49 15.55
N ALA A 104 -8.68 15.66 16.56
CA ALA A 104 -8.92 16.13 17.92
C ALA A 104 -7.71 16.89 18.51
N ARG A 105 -6.50 16.67 17.96
CA ARG A 105 -5.22 17.23 18.43
C ARG A 105 -4.53 18.14 17.41
N ARG A 106 -5.28 18.60 16.40
CA ARG A 106 -4.81 19.48 15.32
C ARG A 106 -4.04 20.75 15.74
N PRO A 107 -4.25 21.36 16.93
CA PRO A 107 -3.43 22.50 17.35
C PRO A 107 -1.91 22.22 17.40
N GLN A 108 -1.51 20.95 17.44
CA GLN A 108 -0.11 20.55 17.37
C GLN A 108 0.30 20.22 15.93
N MET A 109 1.36 20.88 15.44
CA MET A 109 1.79 20.80 14.03
C MET A 109 2.02 19.37 13.53
N VAL A 110 2.57 18.48 14.37
CA VAL A 110 2.84 17.08 13.97
C VAL A 110 1.55 16.32 13.65
N PHE A 111 0.45 16.58 14.38
CA PHE A 111 -0.82 15.89 14.20
C PHE A 111 -1.61 16.46 13.02
N ALA A 112 -1.43 17.74 12.71
CA ALA A 112 -1.92 18.32 11.47
C ALA A 112 -1.24 17.67 10.26
N LEU A 113 0.09 17.56 10.26
CA LEU A 113 0.85 16.86 9.22
C LEU A 113 0.46 15.39 9.11
N LEU A 114 0.17 14.73 10.24
CA LEU A 114 -0.28 13.35 10.26
C LEU A 114 -1.65 13.18 9.62
N ASP A 115 -2.65 14.01 9.95
CA ASP A 115 -3.98 13.94 9.30
C ASP A 115 -3.87 14.20 7.79
N ASP A 116 -3.06 15.17 7.36
CA ASP A 116 -2.84 15.45 5.94
C ASP A 116 -2.16 14.26 5.24
N GLY A 117 -1.11 13.67 5.85
CA GLY A 117 -0.42 12.51 5.30
C GLY A 117 -1.31 11.26 5.23
N LEU A 118 -2.14 11.03 6.24
CA LEU A 118 -3.11 9.93 6.27
C LEU A 118 -4.19 10.11 5.20
N ARG A 119 -4.66 11.34 4.98
CA ARG A 119 -5.62 11.67 3.92
C ARG A 119 -5.03 11.43 2.53
N ASP A 120 -3.77 11.80 2.32
CA ASP A 120 -3.06 11.58 1.05
C ASP A 120 -2.92 10.08 0.74
N ILE A 121 -2.57 9.26 1.74
CA ILE A 121 -2.51 7.81 1.58
C ILE A 121 -3.88 7.22 1.28
N GLU A 122 -4.91 7.63 2.00
CA GLU A 122 -6.28 7.14 1.76
C GLU A 122 -6.71 7.39 0.30
N ARG A 123 -6.37 8.56 -0.25
CA ARG A 123 -6.60 8.87 -1.67
C ARG A 123 -5.77 7.99 -2.60
N GLU A 124 -4.45 7.87 -2.38
CA GLU A 124 -3.60 7.05 -3.25
C GLU A 124 -4.01 5.57 -3.25
N LEU A 125 -4.49 5.07 -2.11
CA LEU A 125 -5.04 3.73 -1.96
C LEU A 125 -6.36 3.57 -2.71
N ALA A 126 -7.30 4.52 -2.57
CA ALA A 126 -8.57 4.49 -3.30
C ALA A 126 -8.34 4.53 -4.82
N ASP A 127 -7.49 5.45 -5.29
CA ASP A 127 -7.13 5.57 -6.71
C ASP A 127 -6.52 4.28 -7.25
N PHE A 128 -5.70 3.58 -6.44
CA PHE A 128 -5.13 2.31 -6.87
C PHE A 128 -6.17 1.18 -6.86
N ASN A 129 -7.05 1.15 -5.87
CA ASN A 129 -8.09 0.14 -5.75
C ASN A 129 -9.08 0.19 -6.93
N GLU A 130 -9.50 1.38 -7.35
CA GLU A 130 -10.32 1.57 -8.55
C GLU A 130 -9.64 1.03 -9.82
N GLU A 131 -8.32 1.14 -9.88
CA GLU A 131 -7.55 0.66 -11.02
C GLU A 131 -7.32 -0.85 -11.00
N ILE A 132 -7.33 -1.46 -9.82
CA ILE A 132 -7.00 -2.88 -9.66
C ILE A 132 -8.02 -3.78 -10.33
N ASP A 133 -9.29 -3.39 -10.31
CA ASP A 133 -10.36 -4.11 -11.01
C ASP A 133 -10.10 -4.13 -12.52
N TYR A 134 -9.67 -2.99 -13.09
CA TYR A 134 -9.27 -2.91 -14.50
C TYR A 134 -8.06 -3.79 -14.81
N ILE A 135 -7.04 -3.79 -13.93
CA ILE A 135 -5.84 -4.64 -14.09
C ILE A 135 -6.23 -6.12 -14.07
N ILE A 136 -7.10 -6.54 -13.14
CA ILE A 136 -7.61 -7.91 -13.06
C ILE A 136 -8.32 -8.28 -14.35
N GLU A 137 -9.30 -7.48 -14.78
CA GLU A 137 -10.07 -7.76 -15.99
C GLU A 137 -9.20 -7.88 -17.24
N LYS A 138 -8.23 -6.96 -17.39
CA LYS A 138 -7.30 -6.98 -18.52
C LYS A 138 -6.45 -8.25 -18.51
N LYS A 139 -5.88 -8.62 -17.36
CA LYS A 139 -5.03 -9.81 -17.23
C LYS A 139 -5.81 -11.12 -17.37
N ILE A 140 -7.08 -11.15 -16.98
CA ILE A 140 -7.96 -12.31 -17.21
C ILE A 140 -8.25 -12.48 -18.70
N LYS A 141 -8.54 -11.38 -19.42
CA LYS A 141 -8.84 -11.40 -20.87
C LYS A 141 -7.61 -11.75 -21.72
N GLU A 142 -6.42 -11.25 -21.37
CA GLU A 142 -5.16 -11.53 -22.08
C GLU A 142 -4.73 -13.01 -22.03
N ASN A 143 -5.14 -13.77 -21.01
CA ASN A 143 -4.77 -15.19 -20.84
C ASN A 143 -5.80 -16.20 -21.40
N GLN A 144 -6.87 -15.73 -22.06
CA GLN A 144 -7.85 -16.58 -22.74
C GLN A 144 -7.59 -16.73 -24.25
N GLN A 145 -6.59 -16.01 -24.78
CA GLN A 145 -6.11 -16.06 -26.17
C GLN A 145 -4.82 -16.86 -26.26
#